data_AF-A0A1F5L0H4-F1
#
_entry.id   AF-A0A1F5L0H4-F1
#
_cell.length_a   1.000
_cell.length_b   1.000
_cell.length_c   1.000
_cell.angle_alpha   90.00
_cell.angle_beta   90.00
_cell.angle_gamma   90.00
#
_symmetry.space_group_name_H-M   'P 1'
#
loop_
_entity.id
_entity.type
_entity.pdbx_description
1 polymer ?
#
loop_
_entity_poly.entity_id
_entity_poly.type
_entity_poly.pdbx_seq_one_letter_code
_entity_poly.pdbx_strand_id
1 'polypeptide(L)'
;MAPAAALLELMGHICHPSFPKLLQYYHHDTLSMLVWEPTELSVDHILASSCSITADEIVSIVRPVLEGIQYLHELGRALATLGPDTILLTQSGDVKIRGAESSCQISQSEMNSATMKLCALADIVTKLMLKNRTYEWEQEIQNLPRQLESVSIEELLQDEIFTQTSSEGELKLLVSIANKTAYHGIKTYYARC
;
A
#
# COMPACT_ATOMS: atom_id res chain seq x y z
N MET A 1 30.48 3.62 9.57
CA MET A 1 29.54 2.48 9.55
C MET A 1 29.23 2.19 8.09
N ALA A 2 29.43 0.96 7.61
CA ALA A 2 29.16 0.65 6.21
C ALA A 2 27.65 0.83 5.95
N PRO A 3 27.21 1.48 4.86
CA PRO A 3 25.80 1.77 4.60
C PRO A 3 24.90 0.52 4.59
N ALA A 4 25.47 -0.65 4.28
CA ALA A 4 24.75 -1.92 4.33
C ALA A 4 24.43 -2.41 5.76
N ALA A 5 25.29 -2.16 6.74
CA ALA A 5 25.07 -2.62 8.12
C ALA A 5 23.90 -1.88 8.78
N ALA A 6 23.85 -0.55 8.61
CA ALA A 6 22.76 0.28 9.12
C ALA A 6 21.41 -0.09 8.47
N LEU A 7 21.43 -0.45 7.19
CA LEU A 7 20.25 -0.90 6.47
C LEU A 7 19.73 -2.25 7.00
N LEU A 8 20.63 -3.22 7.21
CA LEU A 8 20.26 -4.53 7.75
C LEU A 8 19.77 -4.43 9.19
N GLU A 9 20.38 -3.57 10.00
CA GLU A 9 19.88 -3.25 11.33
C GLU A 9 18.47 -2.67 11.25
N LEU A 10 18.23 -1.66 10.41
CA LEU A 10 16.90 -1.09 10.22
C LEU A 10 15.87 -2.14 9.79
N MET A 11 16.20 -2.97 8.79
CA MET A 11 15.30 -4.02 8.30
C MET A 11 15.09 -5.16 9.32
N GLY A 12 16.04 -5.36 10.24
CA GLY A 12 15.84 -6.24 11.39
C GLY A 12 14.82 -5.71 12.40
N HIS A 13 14.61 -4.39 12.47
CA HIS A 13 13.62 -3.77 13.35
C HIS A 13 12.25 -3.61 12.70
N ILE A 14 12.18 -3.42 11.38
CA ILE A 14 10.92 -3.28 10.65
C ILE A 14 10.37 -4.68 10.35
N CYS A 15 9.45 -5.14 11.18
CA CYS A 15 8.77 -6.43 11.04
C CYS A 15 7.25 -6.22 11.15
N HIS A 16 6.62 -5.86 10.03
CA HIS A 16 5.16 -5.70 9.95
C HIS A 16 4.63 -6.30 8.64
N PRO A 17 3.45 -6.94 8.63
CA PRO A 17 2.87 -7.56 7.43
C PRO A 17 2.73 -6.62 6.23
N SER A 18 2.53 -5.32 6.48
CA SER A 18 2.42 -4.29 5.43
C SER A 18 3.73 -3.97 4.72
N PHE A 19 4.88 -4.51 5.12
CA PHE A 19 6.16 -4.27 4.42
C PHE A 19 6.68 -5.57 3.78
N PRO A 20 7.32 -5.48 2.60
CA PRO A 20 8.02 -6.60 2.00
C PRO A 20 9.03 -7.21 2.98
N LYS A 21 8.92 -8.51 3.23
CA LYS A 21 9.93 -9.22 4.01
C LYS A 21 11.26 -9.27 3.24
N LEU A 22 12.35 -8.84 3.87
CA LEU A 22 13.69 -9.08 3.35
C LEU A 22 14.03 -10.56 3.59
N LEU A 23 14.16 -11.34 2.52
CA LEU A 23 14.44 -12.77 2.59
C LEU A 23 15.94 -13.03 2.72
N GLN A 24 16.76 -12.36 1.90
CA GLN A 24 18.19 -12.57 1.85
C GLN A 24 18.94 -11.28 1.52
N TYR A 25 20.18 -11.21 1.98
CA TYR A 25 21.14 -10.16 1.65
C TYR A 25 22.42 -10.81 1.15
N TYR A 26 22.85 -10.39 -0.03
CA TYR A 26 24.12 -10.82 -0.62
C TYR A 26 25.04 -9.63 -0.78
N HIS A 27 26.30 -9.84 -0.43
CA HIS A 27 27.37 -8.89 -0.71
C HIS A 27 28.39 -9.55 -1.62
N HIS A 28 28.60 -8.97 -2.80
CA HIS A 28 29.59 -9.43 -3.76
C HIS A 28 30.37 -8.23 -4.30
N ASP A 29 31.67 -8.19 -3.99
CA ASP A 29 32.57 -7.06 -4.28
C ASP A 29 32.04 -5.72 -3.74
N THR A 30 31.59 -4.84 -4.63
CA THR A 30 31.02 -3.52 -4.30
C THR A 30 29.50 -3.48 -4.35
N LEU A 31 28.86 -4.61 -4.71
CA LEU A 31 27.43 -4.71 -4.87
C LEU A 31 26.78 -5.30 -3.63
N SER A 32 25.66 -4.68 -3.25
CA SER A 32 24.77 -5.14 -2.20
C SER A 32 23.44 -5.50 -2.86
N MET A 33 23.04 -6.76 -2.79
CA MET A 33 21.79 -7.26 -3.35
C MET A 33 20.83 -7.63 -2.22
N LEU A 34 19.63 -7.06 -2.28
CA LEU A 34 18.54 -7.32 -1.34
C LEU A 34 17.49 -8.16 -2.07
N VAL A 35 17.19 -9.32 -1.52
CA VAL A 35 16.16 -10.22 -2.04
C VAL A 35 14.94 -10.08 -1.17
N TRP A 36 13.88 -9.51 -1.73
CA TRP A 36 12.62 -9.27 -1.04
C TRP A 36 11.61 -10.39 -1.35
N GLU A 37 10.57 -10.49 -0.52
CA GLU A 37 9.42 -11.32 -0.86
C GLU A 37 8.82 -10.90 -2.22
N PRO A 38 8.37 -11.86 -3.03
CA PRO A 38 7.85 -11.57 -4.36
C PRO A 38 6.52 -10.82 -4.29
N THR A 39 6.41 -9.78 -5.12
CA THR A 39 5.17 -9.03 -5.36
C THR A 39 4.78 -9.17 -6.83
N GLU A 40 3.48 -9.24 -7.10
CA GLU A 40 2.95 -9.47 -8.45
C GLU A 40 2.82 -8.17 -9.24
N LEU A 41 2.26 -7.13 -8.62
CA LEU A 41 2.02 -5.84 -9.27
C LEU A 41 1.92 -4.71 -8.24
N SER A 42 1.75 -3.47 -8.72
CA SER A 42 1.49 -2.29 -7.88
C SER A 42 0.11 -1.69 -8.17
N VAL A 43 -0.35 -0.78 -7.30
CA VAL A 43 -1.58 -0.01 -7.54
C VAL A 43 -1.49 0.78 -8.85
N ASP A 44 -0.31 1.22 -9.27
CA ASP A 44 -0.11 1.83 -10.60
C ASP A 44 -0.56 0.92 -11.75
N HIS A 45 -0.27 -0.39 -11.66
CA HIS A 45 -0.73 -1.37 -12.64
C HIS A 45 -2.25 -1.57 -12.58
N ILE A 46 -2.84 -1.53 -11.38
CA ILE A 46 -4.31 -1.55 -11.24
C ILE A 46 -4.91 -0.32 -11.94
N LEU A 47 -4.36 0.88 -11.72
CA LEU A 47 -4.81 2.11 -12.38
C LEU A 47 -4.69 2.03 -13.91
N ALA A 48 -3.61 1.45 -14.44
CA ALA A 48 -3.39 1.26 -15.88
C ALA A 48 -4.21 0.13 -16.51
N SER A 49 -4.70 -0.82 -15.71
CA SER A 49 -5.47 -1.98 -16.20
C SER A 49 -6.88 -1.62 -16.67
N SER A 50 -7.59 -2.58 -17.25
CA SER A 50 -9.01 -2.42 -17.60
C SER A 50 -9.98 -2.95 -16.53
N CYS A 51 -9.51 -3.39 -15.37
CA CYS A 51 -10.40 -3.92 -14.33
C CYS A 51 -11.19 -2.79 -13.66
N SER A 52 -12.39 -3.08 -13.15
CA SER A 52 -13.05 -2.21 -12.18
C SER A 52 -12.47 -2.47 -10.78
N ILE A 53 -12.66 -1.53 -9.85
CA ILE A 53 -12.34 -1.72 -8.43
C ILE A 53 -13.59 -1.51 -7.55
N THR A 54 -13.81 -2.33 -6.53
CA THR A 54 -14.96 -2.18 -5.61
C THR A 54 -14.62 -1.35 -4.36
N ALA A 55 -15.64 -0.99 -3.58
CA ALA A 55 -15.48 -0.37 -2.27
C ALA A 55 -14.60 -1.23 -1.34
N ASP A 56 -14.94 -2.51 -1.22
CA ASP A 56 -14.21 -3.45 -0.36
C ASP A 56 -12.75 -3.63 -0.81
N GLU A 57 -12.49 -3.61 -2.12
CA GLU A 57 -11.13 -3.67 -2.66
C GLU A 57 -10.33 -2.39 -2.33
N ILE A 58 -10.95 -1.20 -2.35
CA ILE A 58 -10.30 0.05 -1.89
C ILE A 58 -9.97 -0.07 -0.40
N VAL A 59 -10.92 -0.48 0.43
CA VAL A 59 -10.73 -0.65 1.88
C VAL A 59 -9.60 -1.66 2.15
N SER A 60 -9.61 -2.79 1.44
CA SER A 60 -8.59 -3.84 1.54
C SER A 60 -7.19 -3.38 1.12
N ILE A 61 -7.09 -2.38 0.24
CA ILE A 61 -5.82 -1.73 -0.11
C ILE A 61 -5.41 -0.72 0.96
N VAL A 62 -6.35 0.11 1.43
CA VAL A 62 -6.06 1.24 2.32
C VAL A 62 -5.71 0.76 3.73
N ARG A 63 -6.40 -0.25 4.26
CA ARG A 63 -6.21 -0.72 5.64
C ARG A 63 -4.78 -1.15 5.94
N PRO A 64 -4.15 -2.08 5.19
CA PRO A 64 -2.78 -2.47 5.47
C PRO A 64 -1.80 -1.31 5.30
N VAL A 65 -2.11 -0.33 4.44
CA VAL A 65 -1.29 0.88 4.28
C VAL A 65 -1.35 1.75 5.54
N LEU A 66 -2.54 1.98 6.09
CA LEU A 66 -2.73 2.69 7.36
C LEU A 66 -2.02 1.98 8.51
N GLU A 67 -2.19 0.66 8.64
CA GLU A 67 -1.51 -0.16 9.67
C GLU A 67 0.02 -0.07 9.53
N GLY A 68 0.56 -0.08 8.30
CA GLY A 68 1.99 0.08 8.07
C GLY A 68 2.51 1.48 8.41
N ILE A 69 1.74 2.52 8.12
CA ILE A 69 2.07 3.90 8.49
C ILE A 69 2.03 4.05 10.02
N GLN A 70 1.01 3.51 10.70
CA GLN A 70 0.92 3.52 12.17
C GLN A 70 2.09 2.76 12.80
N TYR A 71 2.48 1.63 12.24
CA TYR A 71 3.63 0.88 12.72
C TYR A 71 4.92 1.70 12.63
N LEU A 72 5.18 2.37 11.51
CA LEU A 72 6.36 3.24 11.38
C LEU A 72 6.28 4.42 12.35
N HIS A 73 5.09 4.98 12.55
CA HIS A 73 4.84 6.04 13.51
C HIS A 73 5.26 5.65 14.92
N GLU A 74 4.86 4.47 15.38
CA GLU A 74 5.23 3.94 16.70
C GLU A 74 6.74 3.75 16.86
N LEU A 75 7.46 3.54 15.76
CA LEU A 75 8.93 3.50 15.71
C LEU A 75 9.59 4.89 15.58
N GLY A 76 8.81 5.98 15.58
CA GLY A 76 9.30 7.34 15.37
C GLY A 76 9.77 7.60 13.93
N ARG A 77 9.12 6.97 12.95
CA ARG A 77 9.50 7.03 11.54
C ARG A 77 8.32 7.36 10.63
N ALA A 78 8.63 7.88 9.45
CA ALA A 78 7.68 8.07 8.36
C ALA A 78 8.26 7.59 7.02
N LEU A 79 7.38 7.21 6.11
CA LEU A 79 7.75 6.89 4.73
C LEU A 79 8.33 8.12 4.04
N ALA A 80 9.44 7.96 3.30
CA ALA A 80 9.97 9.06 2.49
C ALA A 80 9.01 9.44 1.35
N THR A 81 8.42 8.42 0.71
CA THR A 81 7.47 8.56 -0.40
C THR A 81 6.31 7.59 -0.23
N LEU A 82 5.16 7.97 -0.77
CA LEU A 82 4.01 7.09 -0.95
C LEU A 82 3.34 7.50 -2.26
N GLY A 83 3.13 6.52 -3.13
CA GLY A 83 2.55 6.66 -4.46
C GLY A 83 1.99 5.33 -4.96
N PRO A 84 1.22 5.32 -6.07
CA PRO A 84 0.64 4.09 -6.62
C PRO A 84 1.67 2.99 -6.95
N ASP A 85 2.90 3.37 -7.28
CA ASP A 85 4.00 2.46 -7.59
C ASP A 85 4.67 1.86 -6.34
N THR A 86 4.47 2.48 -5.18
CA THR A 86 5.01 2.03 -3.88
C THR A 86 4.06 1.11 -3.12
N ILE A 87 2.77 1.08 -3.46
CA ILE A 87 1.81 0.12 -2.89
C ILE A 87 1.77 -1.10 -3.81
N LEU A 88 2.29 -2.21 -3.31
CA LEU A 88 2.46 -3.47 -4.02
C LEU A 88 1.41 -4.48 -3.57
N LEU A 89 1.08 -5.42 -4.45
CA LEU A 89 0.22 -6.55 -4.14
C LEU A 89 0.94 -7.86 -4.45
N THR A 90 0.85 -8.83 -3.54
CA THR A 90 1.34 -10.19 -3.76
C THR A 90 0.35 -10.99 -4.61
N GLN A 91 0.76 -12.16 -5.10
CA GLN A 91 -0.12 -13.07 -5.83
C GLN A 91 -1.33 -13.54 -4.99
N SER A 92 -1.18 -13.60 -3.65
CA SER A 92 -2.26 -13.93 -2.71
C SER A 92 -3.23 -12.78 -2.48
N GLY A 93 -2.90 -11.56 -2.91
CA GLY A 93 -3.69 -10.36 -2.65
C GLY A 93 -3.26 -9.60 -1.39
N ASP A 94 -2.12 -9.92 -0.78
CA ASP A 94 -1.60 -9.16 0.36
C ASP A 94 -1.03 -7.83 -0.11
N VAL A 95 -1.31 -6.77 0.63
CA VAL A 95 -0.86 -5.42 0.32
C VAL A 95 0.44 -5.12 1.07
N LYS A 96 1.41 -4.56 0.34
CA LYS A 96 2.74 -4.24 0.82
C LYS A 96 3.12 -2.81 0.46
N ILE A 97 3.91 -2.17 1.29
CA ILE A 97 4.43 -0.82 1.09
C ILE A 97 5.93 -0.93 0.82
N ARG A 98 6.38 -0.47 -0.33
CA ARG A 98 7.81 -0.32 -0.63
C ARG A 98 8.35 0.94 0.05
N GLY A 99 9.61 0.92 0.47
CA GLY A 99 10.33 2.11 0.91
C GLY A 99 10.53 2.22 2.42
N ALA A 100 10.23 1.17 3.19
CA ALA A 100 10.53 1.14 4.62
C ALA A 100 12.03 1.30 4.90
N GLU A 101 12.87 0.76 4.01
CA GLU A 101 14.33 0.90 4.01
C GLU A 101 14.80 2.35 3.84
N SER A 102 13.95 3.19 3.25
CA SER A 102 14.17 4.62 3.02
C SER A 102 13.36 5.50 3.98
N SER A 103 12.72 4.92 5.01
CA SER A 103 11.94 5.68 5.98
C SER A 103 12.83 6.64 6.78
N CYS A 104 12.30 7.81 7.08
CA CYS A 104 12.99 8.86 7.81
C CYS A 104 12.60 8.84 9.29
N GLN A 105 13.54 9.16 10.17
CA GLN A 105 13.20 9.50 11.56
C GLN A 105 12.41 10.80 11.58
N ILE A 106 11.37 10.85 12.40
CA ILE A 106 10.54 12.03 12.60
C ILE A 106 10.37 12.28 14.10
N SER A 107 10.30 13.55 14.48
CA SER A 107 9.94 13.96 15.83
C SER A 107 8.42 14.06 16.00
N GLN A 108 7.94 14.02 17.25
CA GLN A 108 6.51 14.18 17.54
C GLN A 108 5.93 15.50 17.04
N SER A 109 6.74 16.57 17.02
CA SER A 109 6.32 17.89 16.51
C SER A 109 6.11 17.93 15.00
N GLU A 110 6.64 16.97 14.24
CA GLU A 110 6.54 16.92 12.78
C GLU A 110 5.36 16.06 12.30
N MET A 111 4.61 15.48 13.23
CA MET A 111 3.51 14.55 12.97
C MET A 111 2.26 15.29 12.50
N ASN A 112 2.10 15.39 11.18
CA ASN A 112 0.89 15.83 10.51
C ASN A 112 0.56 14.89 9.35
N SER A 113 -0.64 15.00 8.79
CA SER A 113 -1.13 14.12 7.72
C SER A 113 -0.23 14.08 6.49
N ALA A 114 0.44 15.19 6.14
CA ALA A 114 1.37 15.23 5.01
C ALA A 114 2.69 14.51 5.31
N THR A 115 3.28 14.70 6.50
CA THR A 115 4.48 13.97 6.94
C THR A 115 4.21 12.47 6.99
N MET A 116 3.03 12.09 7.49
CA MET A 116 2.56 10.71 7.61
C MET A 116 2.10 10.09 6.28
N LYS A 117 2.13 10.87 5.19
CA LYS A 117 1.71 10.47 3.83
C LYS A 117 0.23 10.14 3.68
N LEU A 118 -0.62 10.58 4.60
CA LEU A 118 -2.07 10.37 4.50
C LEU A 118 -2.71 11.19 3.36
N CYS A 119 -2.22 12.41 3.09
CA CYS A 119 -2.66 13.16 1.90
C CYS A 119 -2.29 12.43 0.59
N ALA A 120 -1.11 11.81 0.55
CA ALA A 120 -0.71 11.00 -0.62
C ALA A 120 -1.58 9.74 -0.74
N LEU A 121 -1.97 9.12 0.37
CA LEU A 121 -2.92 8.02 0.36
C LEU A 121 -4.31 8.46 -0.11
N ALA A 122 -4.79 9.64 0.31
CA ALA A 122 -6.04 10.24 -0.15
C ALA A 122 -6.04 10.47 -1.67
N ASP A 123 -4.93 10.96 -2.23
CA ASP A 123 -4.75 11.09 -3.68
C ASP A 123 -4.82 9.75 -4.41
N ILE A 124 -4.21 8.69 -3.84
CA ILE A 124 -4.26 7.34 -4.40
C ILE A 124 -5.69 6.80 -4.39
N VAL A 125 -6.41 6.93 -3.27
CA VAL A 125 -7.82 6.53 -3.15
C VAL A 125 -8.67 7.28 -4.18
N THR A 126 -8.48 8.59 -4.30
CA THR A 126 -9.20 9.41 -5.30
C THR A 126 -8.95 8.90 -6.72
N LYS A 127 -7.70 8.56 -7.07
CA LYS A 127 -7.37 7.98 -8.39
C LYS A 127 -8.03 6.63 -8.61
N LEU A 128 -8.05 5.76 -7.61
CA LEU A 128 -8.74 4.47 -7.66
C LEU A 128 -10.24 4.65 -7.86
N MET A 129 -10.86 5.61 -7.17
CA MET A 129 -12.28 5.91 -7.32
C MET A 129 -12.63 6.44 -8.72
N LEU A 130 -11.82 7.37 -9.24
CA LEU A 130 -12.00 7.96 -10.58
C LEU A 130 -11.78 6.97 -11.73
N LYS A 131 -11.14 5.83 -11.45
CA LYS A 131 -11.01 4.73 -12.40
C LYS A 131 -12.37 4.21 -12.85
N ASN A 132 -13.32 4.10 -11.91
CA ASN A 132 -14.69 3.68 -12.19
C ASN A 132 -15.59 4.90 -12.45
N ARG A 133 -15.47 5.52 -13.63
CA ARG A 133 -16.16 6.79 -13.95
C ARG A 133 -17.67 6.80 -13.76
N THR A 134 -18.32 5.64 -13.81
CA THR A 134 -19.79 5.51 -13.73
C THR A 134 -20.27 4.89 -12.42
N TYR A 135 -19.37 4.54 -11.50
CA TYR A 135 -19.75 3.91 -10.24
C TYR A 135 -20.18 4.99 -9.23
N GLU A 136 -21.36 4.81 -8.65
CA GLU A 136 -21.82 5.63 -7.54
C GLU A 136 -21.28 5.04 -6.24
N TRP A 137 -20.29 5.71 -5.67
CA TRP A 137 -19.64 5.30 -4.43
C TRP A 137 -20.59 5.48 -3.23
N GLU A 138 -20.53 4.57 -2.27
CA GLU A 138 -21.18 4.68 -0.98
C GLU A 138 -20.64 5.92 -0.23
N GLN A 139 -21.46 6.54 0.62
CA GLN A 139 -21.12 7.82 1.25
C GLN A 139 -19.85 7.70 2.11
N GLU A 140 -19.65 6.56 2.74
CA GLU A 140 -18.48 6.20 3.53
C GLU A 140 -17.21 6.23 2.67
N ILE A 141 -17.24 5.61 1.49
CA ILE A 141 -16.10 5.60 0.55
C ILE A 141 -15.88 6.98 -0.08
N GLN A 142 -16.96 7.73 -0.35
CA GLN A 142 -16.85 9.11 -0.83
C GLN A 142 -16.12 10.03 0.14
N ASN A 143 -16.33 9.82 1.45
CA ASN A 143 -15.70 10.63 2.49
C ASN A 143 -14.27 10.20 2.82
N LEU A 144 -13.87 8.98 2.44
CA LEU A 144 -12.59 8.40 2.82
C LEU A 144 -11.36 9.27 2.47
N PRO A 145 -11.21 9.84 1.25
CA PRO A 145 -10.08 10.75 0.95
C PRO A 145 -10.00 11.93 1.91
N ARG A 146 -11.15 12.53 2.23
CA ARG A 146 -11.22 13.65 3.17
C ARG A 146 -10.88 13.21 4.59
N GLN A 147 -11.39 12.06 5.03
CA GLN A 147 -11.09 11.51 6.35
C GLN A 147 -9.59 11.24 6.52
N LEU A 148 -8.93 10.68 5.50
CA LEU A 148 -7.47 10.46 5.50
C LEU A 148 -6.68 11.76 5.74
N GLU A 149 -7.16 12.90 5.25
CA GLU A 149 -6.47 14.18 5.43
C GLU A 149 -6.69 14.83 6.79
N SER A 150 -7.83 14.55 7.44
CA SER A 150 -8.31 15.30 8.60
C SER A 150 -8.45 14.51 9.90
N VAL A 151 -8.52 13.18 9.83
CA VAL A 151 -8.75 12.29 10.98
C VAL A 151 -7.42 11.62 11.37
N SER A 152 -7.22 11.36 12.67
CA SER A 152 -6.03 10.65 13.14
C SER A 152 -6.02 9.19 12.67
N ILE A 153 -4.84 8.58 12.56
CA ILE A 153 -4.71 7.18 12.09
C ILE A 153 -5.39 6.23 13.08
N GLU A 154 -5.28 6.53 14.37
CA GLU A 154 -5.88 5.76 15.45
C GLU A 154 -7.40 5.75 15.33
N GLU A 155 -8.03 6.91 15.10
CA GLU A 155 -9.47 7.02 14.90
C GLU A 155 -9.91 6.38 13.58
N LEU A 156 -9.13 6.56 12.50
CA LEU A 156 -9.41 5.92 11.20
C LEU A 156 -9.45 4.40 11.34
N LEU A 157 -8.47 3.77 11.99
CA LEU A 157 -8.42 2.31 12.13
C LEU A 157 -9.51 1.74 13.05
N GLN A 158 -10.21 2.58 13.81
CA GLN A 158 -11.42 2.18 14.57
C GLN A 158 -12.72 2.38 13.78
N ASP A 159 -12.68 2.99 12.60
CA ASP A 159 -13.86 3.19 11.76
C ASP A 159 -14.48 1.85 11.34
N GLU A 160 -15.81 1.81 11.24
CA GLU A 160 -16.56 0.62 10.84
C GLU A 160 -16.09 0.09 9.47
N ILE A 161 -15.72 0.98 8.55
CA ILE A 161 -15.25 0.57 7.22
C ILE A 161 -13.99 -0.30 7.29
N PHE A 162 -13.14 -0.14 8.31
CA PHE A 162 -11.90 -0.89 8.45
C PHE A 162 -12.00 -2.03 9.46
N THR A 163 -13.02 -2.06 10.31
CA THR A 163 -13.21 -3.11 11.31
C THR A 163 -14.06 -4.27 10.82
N GLN A 164 -14.82 -4.10 9.72
CA GLN A 164 -15.47 -5.21 9.03
C GLN A 164 -14.43 -6.26 8.60
N THR A 165 -14.73 -7.53 8.82
CA THR A 165 -13.81 -8.63 8.50
C THR A 165 -13.69 -8.79 6.99
N SER A 166 -12.60 -8.29 6.42
CA SER A 166 -12.16 -8.63 5.06
C SER A 166 -11.84 -10.12 4.98
N SER A 167 -12.22 -10.76 3.88
CA SER A 167 -11.92 -12.17 3.65
C SER A 167 -10.49 -12.35 3.14
N GLU A 168 -9.77 -13.36 3.63
CA GLU A 168 -8.42 -13.65 3.14
C GLU A 168 -8.45 -13.89 1.62
N GLY A 169 -7.62 -13.14 0.88
CA GLY A 169 -7.55 -13.23 -0.58
C GLY A 169 -8.60 -12.42 -1.33
N GLU A 170 -9.27 -11.46 -0.70
CA GLU A 170 -10.21 -10.54 -1.34
C GLU A 170 -9.64 -9.87 -2.60
N LEU A 171 -8.38 -9.43 -2.54
CA LEU A 171 -7.70 -8.79 -3.67
C LEU A 171 -7.11 -9.79 -4.68
N LYS A 172 -7.16 -11.11 -4.43
CA LYS A 172 -6.53 -12.12 -5.30
C LYS A 172 -7.09 -12.11 -6.71
N LEU A 173 -8.40 -11.93 -6.84
CA LEU A 173 -9.05 -11.86 -8.15
C LEU A 173 -8.64 -10.58 -8.89
N LEU A 174 -8.67 -9.44 -8.19
CA LEU A 174 -8.23 -8.14 -8.72
C LEU A 174 -6.79 -8.24 -9.24
N VAL A 175 -5.88 -8.79 -8.43
CA VAL A 175 -4.48 -9.01 -8.81
C VAL A 175 -4.38 -9.86 -10.06
N SER A 176 -5.11 -10.99 -10.13
CA SER A 176 -5.07 -11.85 -11.30
C SER A 176 -5.55 -11.16 -12.58
N ILE A 177 -6.60 -10.33 -12.50
CA ILE A 177 -7.16 -9.62 -13.66
C ILE A 177 -6.22 -8.48 -14.07
N ALA A 178 -5.78 -7.67 -13.12
CA ALA A 178 -4.87 -6.55 -13.36
C ALA A 178 -3.55 -7.04 -13.98
N ASN A 179 -2.98 -8.13 -13.47
CA ASN A 179 -1.75 -8.70 -14.04
C ASN A 179 -1.94 -9.12 -15.52
N LYS A 180 -3.03 -9.85 -15.83
CA LYS A 180 -3.34 -10.30 -17.19
C LYS A 180 -3.59 -9.15 -18.17
N THR A 181 -4.18 -8.06 -17.71
CA THR A 181 -4.59 -6.95 -18.58
C THR A 181 -3.49 -5.91 -18.73
N ALA A 182 -2.76 -5.58 -17.65
CA ALA A 182 -1.68 -4.60 -17.67
C ALA A 182 -0.40 -5.13 -18.32
N TYR A 183 0.00 -6.37 -18.02
CA TYR A 183 1.26 -6.92 -18.54
C TYR A 183 1.09 -7.73 -19.82
N HIS A 184 -0.01 -8.47 -19.97
CA HIS A 184 -0.19 -9.39 -21.10
C HIS A 184 -1.12 -8.85 -22.19
N GLY A 185 -1.75 -7.68 -21.98
CA GLY A 185 -2.65 -7.07 -22.97
C GLY A 185 -3.85 -7.95 -23.34
N ILE A 186 -4.16 -8.95 -22.50
CA ILE A 186 -5.24 -9.91 -22.76
C ILE A 186 -6.54 -9.17 -22.47
N LYS A 187 -7.31 -8.85 -23.52
CA LYS A 187 -8.68 -8.37 -23.38
C LYS A 187 -9.52 -9.48 -22.74
N THR A 188 -9.78 -9.40 -21.44
CA THR A 188 -10.66 -10.33 -20.75
C THR A 188 -12.10 -10.04 -21.14
N TYR A 189 -12.75 -11.00 -21.82
CA TYR A 189 -14.17 -10.93 -22.21
C TYR A 189 -15.15 -11.12 -21.04
N TYR A 190 -14.67 -11.17 -19.80
CA TYR A 190 -15.53 -11.18 -18.63
C TYR A 190 -15.83 -9.73 -18.22
N ALA A 191 -16.80 -9.14 -18.93
CA ALA A 191 -17.60 -8.08 -18.35
C ALA A 191 -18.30 -8.68 -17.12
N ARG A 192 -17.86 -8.33 -15.91
CA ARG A 192 -18.76 -8.42 -14.78
C ARG A 192 -19.77 -7.29 -14.99
N CYS A 193 -21.00 -7.70 -15.33
CA CYS A 193 -22.19 -6.85 -15.26
C CYS A 193 -22.41 -6.37 -13.83
#